data_AF-A0A3B8J0I6-F1
#
_entry.id   AF-A0A3B8J0I6-F1
#
_cell.length_a   1.000
_cell.length_b   1.000
_cell.length_c   1.000
_cell.angle_alpha   90.00
_cell.angle_beta   90.00
_cell.angle_gamma   90.00
#
_symmetry.space_group_name_H-M   'P 1'
#
loop_
_entity.id
_entity.type
_entity.pdbx_description
1 polymer ?
#
loop_
_entity_poly.entity_id
_entity_poly.type
_entity_poly.pdbx_seq_one_letter_code
_entity_poly.pdbx_strand_id
1 'polypeptide(L)'
;GGVNSFGAGGTNAHAVLEEYVPTENRKEDKPADEKRYEFPMVFDLSAKSEAGLKATADRYVDYLQETEESLASICYSLNKRRTKHTHRVIISASSKEGVAQALQAFIRGDEFDGVVTGTTDKDKKLKIAFVCSGQGPQWYAMGRQLMETSEVFRQTVKDIDVIFNRLSGYSLWEEMNRDKDETRIGETRIAQPSIMAMQIGLIHMWRELGVEPEGLVGHSIGEVAAAY
;
A
#
# COMPACT_ATOMS: atom_id res chain seq x y z
N GLY A 1 -27.11 -32.15 -1.77
CA GLY A 1 -28.40 -31.97 -1.05
C GLY A 1 -29.46 -31.40 -1.97
N GLY A 2 -30.74 -31.40 -1.59
CA GLY A 2 -31.82 -30.85 -2.43
C GLY A 2 -32.68 -29.84 -1.68
N VAL A 3 -33.17 -28.80 -2.36
CA VAL A 3 -34.10 -27.79 -1.84
C VAL A 3 -35.40 -27.88 -2.64
N ASN A 4 -36.52 -28.00 -1.94
CA ASN A 4 -37.86 -28.02 -2.52
C ASN A 4 -38.65 -26.76 -2.10
N SER A 5 -39.42 -26.20 -3.02
CA SER A 5 -40.37 -25.12 -2.75
C SER A 5 -41.71 -25.39 -3.43
N PHE A 6 -42.79 -25.32 -2.66
CA PHE A 6 -44.16 -25.57 -3.11
C PHE A 6 -44.99 -24.31 -2.85
N GLY A 7 -45.39 -23.62 -3.91
CA GLY A 7 -46.19 -22.40 -3.83
C GLY A 7 -47.67 -22.70 -3.63
N ALA A 8 -48.38 -21.84 -2.90
CA ALA A 8 -49.81 -21.97 -2.64
C ALA A 8 -50.68 -22.02 -3.93
N GLY A 9 -50.17 -21.50 -5.05
CA GLY A 9 -50.80 -21.59 -6.38
C GLY A 9 -50.51 -22.87 -7.16
N GLY A 10 -49.83 -23.87 -6.57
CA GLY A 10 -49.51 -25.15 -7.20
C GLY A 10 -48.21 -25.19 -8.02
N THR A 11 -47.41 -24.11 -7.99
CA THR A 11 -46.09 -24.09 -8.64
C THR A 11 -45.05 -24.75 -7.74
N ASN A 12 -44.31 -25.71 -8.28
CA ASN A 12 -43.29 -26.46 -7.56
C ASN A 12 -41.92 -26.19 -8.18
N ALA A 13 -40.91 -25.97 -7.33
CA ALA A 13 -39.51 -25.83 -7.73
C ALA A 13 -38.63 -26.79 -6.92
N HIS A 14 -37.67 -27.43 -7.59
CA HIS A 14 -36.66 -28.28 -6.97
C HIS A 14 -35.27 -27.84 -7.43
N ALA A 15 -34.34 -27.72 -6.50
CA ALA A 15 -32.93 -27.45 -6.79
C ALA A 15 -32.06 -28.53 -6.17
N VAL A 16 -31.11 -29.06 -6.94
CA VAL A 16 -30.06 -29.95 -6.47
C VAL A 16 -28.81 -29.11 -6.23
N LEU A 17 -28.22 -29.25 -5.05
CA LEU A 17 -27.01 -28.57 -4.61
C LEU A 17 -25.92 -29.60 -4.42
N GLU A 18 -24.76 -29.33 -4.99
CA GLU A 18 -23.53 -30.08 -4.76
C GLU A 18 -22.53 -29.14 -4.08
N GLU A 19 -21.62 -29.72 -3.30
CA GLU A 19 -20.56 -28.93 -2.71
C GLU A 19 -19.60 -28.44 -3.79
N TYR A 20 -19.03 -27.26 -3.56
CA TYR A 20 -17.94 -26.80 -4.41
C TYR A 20 -16.68 -27.62 -4.11
N VAL A 21 -16.18 -28.35 -5.10
CA VAL A 21 -14.88 -29.02 -5.04
C VAL A 21 -13.83 -28.10 -5.70
N PRO A 22 -12.84 -27.57 -4.95
CA PRO A 22 -11.77 -26.78 -5.53
C PRO A 22 -11.03 -27.57 -6.61
N THR A 23 -10.85 -27.01 -7.80
CA THR A 23 -9.99 -27.60 -8.83
C THR A 23 -8.52 -27.52 -8.37
N GLU A 24 -7.78 -28.63 -8.40
CA GLU A 24 -6.37 -28.74 -7.96
C GLU A 24 -5.42 -27.70 -8.59
N ASN A 25 -5.80 -27.10 -9.73
CA ASN A 25 -5.04 -26.02 -10.38
C ASN A 25 -5.16 -24.65 -9.71
N ARG A 26 -6.05 -24.48 -8.72
CA ARG A 26 -5.93 -23.36 -7.80
C ARG A 26 -4.81 -23.75 -6.86
N LYS A 27 -3.56 -23.44 -7.25
CA LYS A 27 -2.51 -23.23 -6.25
C LYS A 27 -3.20 -22.40 -5.17
N GLU A 28 -3.33 -22.95 -3.98
CA GLU A 28 -3.50 -22.09 -2.82
C GLU A 28 -2.38 -21.07 -3.00
N ASP A 29 -2.73 -19.83 -3.31
CA ASP A 29 -1.81 -18.72 -3.13
C ASP A 29 -1.58 -18.76 -1.63
N LYS A 30 -0.64 -19.62 -1.21
CA LYS A 30 -0.17 -19.68 0.16
C LYS A 30 0.06 -18.22 0.51
N PRO A 31 -0.57 -17.72 1.60
CA PRO A 31 -0.46 -16.31 1.96
C PRO A 31 1.01 -15.96 1.81
N ALA A 32 1.28 -15.03 0.89
CA ALA A 32 2.61 -14.85 0.35
C ALA A 32 3.59 -14.81 1.52
N ASP A 33 4.48 -15.80 1.58
CA ASP A 33 5.44 -16.13 2.67
C ASP A 33 5.26 -15.27 3.93
N GLU A 34 4.95 -15.82 5.11
CA GLU A 34 4.82 -15.02 6.36
C GLU A 34 6.01 -14.06 6.63
N LYS A 35 7.16 -14.29 5.97
CA LYS A 35 8.29 -13.36 5.89
C LYS A 35 8.02 -12.05 5.13
N ARG A 36 6.89 -11.87 4.43
CA ARG A 36 6.47 -10.64 3.75
C ARG A 36 5.84 -9.61 4.69
N TYR A 37 5.58 -9.96 5.95
CA TYR A 37 5.00 -9.03 6.94
C TYR A 37 6.02 -8.15 7.65
N GLU A 38 7.20 -7.90 7.06
CA GLU A 38 8.11 -6.86 7.55
C GLU A 38 7.55 -5.43 7.38
N PHE A 39 6.50 -5.25 6.56
CA PHE A 39 5.88 -3.95 6.29
C PHE A 39 4.45 -3.83 6.80
N PRO A 40 4.05 -2.63 7.25
CA PRO A 40 2.67 -2.35 7.60
C PRO A 40 1.70 -2.67 6.47
N MET A 41 0.60 -3.34 6.80
CA MET A 41 -0.53 -3.57 5.89
C MET A 41 -1.50 -2.39 5.95
N VAL A 42 -2.19 -2.13 4.84
CA VAL A 42 -3.21 -1.07 4.75
C VAL A 42 -4.61 -1.67 4.95
N PHE A 43 -5.17 -1.43 6.12
CA PHE A 43 -6.53 -1.82 6.49
C PHE A 43 -7.49 -0.66 6.21
N ASP A 44 -8.45 -0.86 5.30
CA ASP A 44 -9.40 0.18 4.85
C ASP A 44 -10.85 -0.23 5.15
N LEU A 45 -11.52 0.53 6.02
CA LEU A 45 -12.96 0.45 6.23
C LEU A 45 -13.66 1.68 5.66
N SER A 46 -14.85 1.44 5.10
CA SER A 46 -15.71 2.52 4.63
C SER A 46 -17.18 2.27 4.91
N ALA A 47 -17.94 3.35 5.12
CA ALA A 47 -19.39 3.31 5.30
C ALA A 47 -20.08 4.54 4.69
N LYS A 48 -21.41 4.48 4.59
CA LYS A 48 -22.25 5.56 4.05
C LYS A 48 -22.47 6.72 5.04
N SER A 49 -22.11 6.53 6.31
CA SER A 49 -22.18 7.54 7.36
C SER A 49 -21.07 7.32 8.38
N GLU A 50 -20.71 8.37 9.11
CA GLU A 50 -19.73 8.29 10.21
C GLU A 50 -20.17 7.28 11.29
N ALA A 51 -21.44 7.33 11.72
CA ALA A 51 -21.98 6.39 12.70
C ALA A 51 -21.89 4.93 12.21
N GLY A 52 -22.17 4.69 10.93
CA GLY A 52 -22.04 3.36 10.33
C GLY A 52 -20.58 2.89 10.23
N LEU A 53 -19.64 3.84 10.05
CA LEU A 53 -18.22 3.55 10.06
C LEU A 53 -17.76 3.11 11.45
N LYS A 54 -18.13 3.85 12.50
CA LYS A 54 -17.82 3.49 13.90
C LYS A 54 -18.43 2.15 14.30
N ALA A 55 -19.69 1.89 13.96
CA ALA A 55 -20.33 0.59 14.22
C ALA A 55 -19.69 -0.57 13.44
N THR A 56 -19.08 -0.29 12.29
CA THR A 56 -18.34 -1.32 11.54
C THR A 56 -16.94 -1.53 12.12
N ALA A 57 -16.26 -0.45 12.53
CA ALA A 57 -14.99 -0.52 13.23
C ALA A 57 -15.10 -1.36 14.51
N ASP A 58 -16.14 -1.13 15.31
CA ASP A 58 -16.40 -1.85 16.57
C ASP A 58 -16.52 -3.36 16.34
N ARG A 59 -17.35 -3.79 15.37
CA ARG A 59 -17.44 -5.21 14.97
C ARG A 59 -16.13 -5.79 14.45
N TYR A 60 -15.28 -4.98 13.82
CA TYR A 60 -13.96 -5.43 13.38
C TYR A 60 -12.97 -5.58 14.55
N VAL A 61 -13.10 -4.79 15.62
CA VAL A 61 -12.31 -4.99 16.85
C VAL A 61 -12.56 -6.39 17.40
N ASP A 62 -13.83 -6.78 17.54
CA ASP A 62 -14.21 -8.12 18.04
C ASP A 62 -13.74 -9.22 17.07
N TYR A 63 -14.05 -9.06 15.78
CA TYR A 63 -13.67 -10.04 14.75
C TYR A 63 -12.16 -10.28 14.68
N LEU A 64 -11.34 -9.22 14.81
CA LEU A 64 -9.89 -9.33 14.76
C LEU A 64 -9.29 -10.13 15.93
N GLN A 65 -9.97 -10.17 17.07
CA GLN A 65 -9.56 -10.94 18.24
C GLN A 65 -9.88 -12.44 18.10
N GLU A 66 -10.95 -12.78 17.40
CA GLU A 66 -11.46 -14.15 17.30
C GLU A 66 -11.00 -14.88 16.03
N THR A 67 -10.65 -14.14 14.97
CA THR A 67 -10.37 -14.75 13.68
C THR A 67 -8.98 -15.37 13.59
N GLU A 68 -8.91 -16.58 13.03
CA GLU A 68 -7.66 -17.24 12.63
C GLU A 68 -7.10 -16.73 11.29
N GLU A 69 -7.84 -15.86 10.57
CA GLU A 69 -7.39 -15.30 9.30
C GLU A 69 -6.14 -14.41 9.50
N SER A 70 -5.27 -14.43 8.49
CA SER A 70 -4.09 -13.57 8.47
C SER A 70 -4.48 -12.10 8.18
N LEU A 71 -3.67 -11.17 8.68
CA LEU A 71 -3.88 -9.74 8.41
C LEU A 71 -3.86 -9.42 6.90
N ALA A 72 -3.01 -10.09 6.09
CA ALA A 72 -3.04 -9.90 4.64
C ALA A 72 -4.37 -10.35 4.02
N SER A 73 -4.89 -11.53 4.40
CA SER A 73 -6.16 -12.04 3.88
C SER A 73 -7.30 -11.06 4.14
N ILE A 74 -7.33 -10.50 5.36
CA ILE A 74 -8.31 -9.50 5.78
C ILE A 74 -8.13 -8.20 4.98
N CYS A 75 -6.92 -7.64 4.92
CA CYS A 75 -6.65 -6.40 4.19
C CYS A 75 -6.91 -6.55 2.69
N TYR A 76 -6.55 -7.68 2.09
CA TYR A 76 -6.84 -7.98 0.69
C TYR A 76 -8.34 -8.01 0.43
N SER A 77 -9.10 -8.70 1.28
CA SER A 77 -10.56 -8.78 1.17
C SER A 77 -11.22 -7.41 1.32
N LEU A 78 -10.78 -6.60 2.28
CA LEU A 78 -11.25 -5.23 2.47
C LEU A 78 -10.95 -4.32 1.28
N ASN A 79 -9.80 -4.49 0.64
CA ASN A 79 -9.38 -3.65 -0.48
C ASN A 79 -9.92 -4.09 -1.84
N LYS A 80 -10.11 -5.39 -2.06
CA LYS A 80 -10.45 -5.95 -3.39
C LYS A 80 -11.85 -6.55 -3.48
N ARG A 81 -12.51 -6.87 -2.36
CA ARG A 81 -13.80 -7.58 -2.35
C ARG A 81 -14.94 -6.79 -1.71
N ARG A 82 -14.67 -5.63 -1.12
CA ARG A 82 -15.68 -4.75 -0.51
C ARG A 82 -15.97 -3.55 -1.40
N THR A 83 -17.23 -3.11 -1.38
CA THR A 83 -17.61 -1.81 -1.96
C THR A 83 -17.01 -0.68 -1.13
N LYS A 84 -16.48 0.34 -1.80
CA LYS A 84 -15.95 1.54 -1.14
C LYS A 84 -17.01 2.64 -1.03
N HIS A 85 -17.20 3.15 0.19
CA HIS A 85 -18.13 4.22 0.53
C HIS A 85 -17.40 5.53 0.85
N THR A 86 -18.17 6.58 1.20
CA THR A 86 -17.68 7.96 1.30
C THR A 86 -16.92 8.22 2.59
N HIS A 87 -17.39 7.75 3.74
CA HIS A 87 -16.68 7.89 5.01
C HIS A 87 -15.69 6.75 5.16
N ARG A 88 -14.41 7.05 5.43
CA ARG A 88 -13.34 6.05 5.51
C ARG A 88 -12.43 6.23 6.71
N VAL A 89 -11.90 5.11 7.16
CA VAL A 89 -10.73 5.03 8.04
C VAL A 89 -9.72 4.07 7.41
N ILE A 90 -8.49 4.55 7.26
CA ILE A 90 -7.36 3.80 6.73
C ILE A 90 -6.34 3.67 7.86
N ILE A 91 -5.90 2.44 8.12
CA ILE A 91 -4.97 2.11 9.20
C ILE A 91 -3.76 1.41 8.59
N SER A 92 -2.57 1.90 8.89
CA SER A 92 -1.30 1.26 8.56
C SER A 92 -0.77 0.54 9.80
N ALA A 93 -0.74 -0.79 9.79
CA ALA A 93 -0.29 -1.58 10.94
C ALA A 93 0.27 -2.94 10.51
N SER A 94 1.20 -3.48 11.30
CA SER A 94 1.87 -4.76 11.03
C SER A 94 1.24 -5.97 11.74
N SER A 95 0.20 -5.78 12.55
CA SER A 95 -0.48 -6.88 13.26
C SER A 95 -1.98 -6.63 13.45
N LYS A 96 -2.74 -7.71 13.71
CA LYS A 96 -4.18 -7.64 13.99
C LYS A 96 -4.47 -6.82 15.25
N GLU A 97 -3.61 -6.97 16.26
CA GLU A 97 -3.69 -6.24 17.53
C GLU A 97 -3.46 -4.73 17.31
N GLY A 98 -2.48 -4.36 16.48
CA GLY A 98 -2.24 -2.97 16.12
C GLY A 98 -3.43 -2.34 15.39
N VAL A 99 -4.08 -3.07 14.48
CA VAL A 99 -5.32 -2.62 13.84
C VAL A 99 -6.45 -2.46 14.86
N ALA A 100 -6.63 -3.43 15.77
CA ALA A 100 -7.68 -3.36 16.79
C ALA A 100 -7.49 -2.15 17.72
N GLN A 101 -6.26 -1.87 18.16
CA GLN A 101 -5.94 -0.68 18.96
C GLN A 101 -6.25 0.62 18.22
N ALA A 102 -5.85 0.71 16.95
CA ALA A 102 -6.12 1.86 16.09
C ALA A 102 -7.63 2.07 15.84
N LEU A 103 -8.40 1.00 15.65
CA LEU A 103 -9.86 1.06 15.52
C LEU A 103 -10.52 1.56 16.80
N GLN A 104 -10.07 1.07 17.97
CA GLN A 104 -10.57 1.55 19.26
C GLN A 104 -10.28 3.04 19.48
N ALA A 105 -9.08 3.51 19.13
CA ALA A 105 -8.73 4.93 19.18
C ALA A 105 -9.63 5.76 18.24
N PHE A 106 -9.84 5.29 17.01
CA PHE A 106 -10.74 5.91 16.05
C PHE A 106 -12.19 6.01 16.56
N ILE A 107 -12.71 4.97 17.21
CA ILE A 107 -14.08 4.97 17.78
C ILE A 107 -14.21 6.05 18.86
N ARG A 108 -13.20 6.18 19.73
CA ARG A 108 -13.15 7.21 20.79
C ARG A 108 -12.91 8.62 20.27
N GLY A 109 -12.40 8.75 19.04
CA GLY A 109 -12.02 10.04 18.45
C GLY A 109 -10.63 10.52 18.88
N ASP A 110 -9.78 9.60 19.34
CA ASP A 110 -8.41 9.89 19.72
C ASP A 110 -7.50 9.97 18.48
N GLU A 111 -6.45 10.80 18.53
CA GLU A 111 -5.37 10.74 17.54
C GLU A 111 -4.55 9.46 17.74
N PHE A 112 -4.19 8.81 16.63
CA PHE A 112 -3.38 7.59 16.66
C PHE A 112 -2.50 7.50 15.41
N ASP A 113 -1.22 7.21 15.61
CA ASP A 113 -0.25 7.12 14.51
C ASP A 113 -0.64 6.04 13.51
N GLY A 114 -0.53 6.36 12.22
CA GLY A 114 -0.91 5.45 11.14
C GLY A 114 -2.42 5.35 10.90
N VAL A 115 -3.24 6.17 11.56
CA VAL A 115 -4.69 6.29 11.28
C VAL A 115 -4.98 7.54 10.47
N VAL A 116 -5.64 7.37 9.33
CA VAL A 116 -6.14 8.46 8.49
C VAL A 116 -7.64 8.29 8.32
N THR A 117 -8.40 9.34 8.66
CA THR A 117 -9.84 9.39 8.42
C THR A 117 -10.15 10.43 7.35
N GLY A 118 -11.26 10.24 6.65
CA GLY A 118 -11.66 11.20 5.63
C GLY A 118 -13.03 10.91 5.04
N THR A 119 -13.58 11.92 4.39
CA THR A 119 -14.79 11.77 3.57
C THR A 119 -14.44 12.04 2.12
N THR A 120 -14.71 11.08 1.24
CA THR A 120 -14.49 11.20 -0.20
C THR A 120 -15.76 11.70 -0.89
N ASP A 121 -15.60 12.67 -1.77
CA ASP A 121 -16.62 13.03 -2.75
C ASP A 121 -16.45 12.14 -3.99
N LYS A 122 -17.48 11.37 -4.35
CA LYS A 122 -17.42 10.44 -5.49
C LYS A 122 -17.42 11.16 -6.84
N ASP A 123 -17.93 12.39 -6.88
CA ASP A 123 -18.09 13.15 -8.12
C ASP A 123 -16.88 14.05 -8.39
N LYS A 124 -16.00 14.22 -7.39
CA LYS A 124 -14.80 15.03 -7.51
C LYS A 124 -13.62 14.21 -8.01
N LYS A 125 -13.21 14.47 -9.25
CA LYS A 125 -11.90 14.00 -9.73
C LYS A 125 -10.79 14.70 -8.94
N LEU A 126 -9.97 13.91 -8.25
CA LEU A 126 -8.77 14.41 -7.57
C LEU A 126 -7.68 14.67 -8.61
N LYS A 127 -7.18 15.91 -8.66
CA LYS A 127 -5.99 16.25 -9.43
C LYS A 127 -4.78 16.09 -8.53
N ILE A 128 -3.87 15.19 -8.90
CA ILE A 128 -2.67 14.88 -8.12
C ILE A 128 -1.48 15.55 -8.79
N ALA A 129 -0.61 16.19 -8.02
CA ALA A 129 0.67 16.69 -8.52
C ALA A 129 1.80 16.01 -7.74
N PHE A 130 2.84 15.57 -8.45
CA PHE A 130 4.08 15.11 -7.81
C PHE A 130 5.06 16.27 -7.69
N VAL A 131 5.63 16.41 -6.49
CA VAL A 131 6.56 17.50 -6.15
C VAL A 131 7.92 16.89 -5.83
N CYS A 132 8.89 17.18 -6.68
CA CYS A 132 10.25 16.67 -6.65
C CYS A 132 11.17 17.68 -5.96
N SER A 133 11.74 17.30 -4.81
CA SER A 133 12.55 18.21 -3.99
C SER A 133 13.97 18.40 -4.54
N GLY A 134 14.59 19.51 -4.16
CA GLY A 134 16.02 19.74 -4.43
C GLY A 134 16.93 18.99 -3.45
N GLN A 135 18.17 19.47 -3.34
CA GLN A 135 19.12 18.99 -2.33
C GLN A 135 18.69 19.40 -0.90
N GLY A 136 19.05 18.60 0.10
CA GLY A 136 18.66 18.79 1.50
C GLY A 136 18.09 17.53 2.18
N PRO A 137 17.18 16.76 1.55
CA PRO A 137 16.49 15.64 2.19
C PRO A 137 17.29 14.34 2.18
N GLN A 138 18.54 14.32 1.72
CA GLN A 138 19.37 13.11 1.74
C GLN A 138 19.70 12.68 3.17
N TRP A 139 19.66 11.37 3.43
CA TRP A 139 20.03 10.78 4.70
C TRP A 139 20.70 9.41 4.49
N TYR A 140 21.48 8.97 5.48
CA TYR A 140 22.15 7.66 5.47
C TYR A 140 21.14 6.53 5.33
N ALA A 141 21.35 5.61 4.39
CA ALA A 141 20.50 4.45 4.14
C ALA A 141 19.11 4.76 3.52
N MET A 142 18.91 5.97 2.96
CA MET A 142 17.69 6.26 2.22
C MET A 142 17.47 5.26 1.07
N GLY A 143 16.26 4.72 0.98
CA GLY A 143 15.87 3.79 -0.07
C GLY A 143 16.32 2.34 0.09
N ARG A 144 17.17 1.98 1.07
CA ARG A 144 17.65 0.59 1.22
C ARG A 144 16.53 -0.42 1.39
N GLN A 145 15.65 -0.14 2.34
CA GLN A 145 14.48 -0.97 2.57
C GLN A 145 13.63 -1.11 1.29
N LEU A 146 13.48 -0.04 0.50
CA LEU A 146 12.74 -0.11 -0.77
C LEU A 146 13.49 -0.91 -1.84
N MET A 147 14.82 -0.79 -1.90
CA MET A 147 15.66 -1.62 -2.79
C MET A 147 15.63 -3.10 -2.43
N GLU A 148 15.28 -3.46 -1.19
CA GLU A 148 15.10 -4.84 -0.74
C GLU A 148 13.68 -5.36 -1.01
N THR A 149 12.67 -4.50 -0.99
CA THR A 149 11.28 -4.92 -0.78
C THR A 149 10.35 -4.58 -1.94
N SER A 150 10.69 -3.56 -2.72
CA SER A 150 9.94 -3.12 -3.90
C SER A 150 10.73 -3.43 -5.16
N GLU A 151 10.18 -4.32 -6.00
CA GLU A 151 10.82 -4.69 -7.26
C GLU A 151 10.91 -3.51 -8.23
N VAL A 152 9.84 -2.72 -8.35
CA VAL A 152 9.83 -1.53 -9.21
C VAL A 152 10.87 -0.50 -8.77
N PHE A 153 11.00 -0.27 -7.46
CA PHE A 153 11.99 0.68 -6.92
C PHE A 153 13.41 0.17 -7.16
N ARG A 154 13.65 -1.11 -6.83
CA ARG A 154 14.94 -1.78 -7.02
C ARG A 154 15.39 -1.72 -8.47
N GLN A 155 14.53 -2.06 -9.41
CA GLN A 155 14.86 -2.06 -10.83
C GLN A 155 15.13 -0.64 -11.32
N THR A 156 14.33 0.33 -10.89
CA THR A 156 14.55 1.75 -11.24
C THR A 156 15.93 2.23 -10.81
N VAL A 157 16.36 1.95 -9.57
CA VAL A 157 17.68 2.37 -9.09
C VAL A 157 18.80 1.65 -9.85
N LYS A 158 18.63 0.36 -10.18
CA LYS A 158 19.61 -0.39 -10.99
C LYS A 158 19.75 0.18 -12.40
N ASP A 159 18.65 0.53 -13.04
CA ASP A 159 18.67 1.10 -14.40
C ASP A 159 19.38 2.46 -14.41
N ILE A 160 19.10 3.30 -13.40
CA ILE A 160 19.79 4.58 -13.20
C ILE A 160 21.28 4.36 -12.92
N ASP A 161 21.63 3.40 -12.06
CA ASP A 161 23.02 3.06 -11.72
C ASP A 161 23.84 2.69 -12.97
N VAL A 162 23.30 1.83 -13.84
CA VAL A 162 23.99 1.43 -15.09
C VAL A 162 24.32 2.62 -15.97
N ILE A 163 23.38 3.56 -16.14
CA ILE A 163 23.58 4.76 -16.94
C ILE A 163 24.57 5.69 -16.25
N PHE A 164 24.37 5.93 -14.96
CA PHE A 164 25.12 6.91 -14.18
C PHE A 164 26.58 6.49 -13.96
N ASN A 165 26.84 5.20 -13.76
CA ASN A 165 28.19 4.66 -13.60
C ASN A 165 29.04 4.91 -14.86
N ARG A 166 28.46 4.72 -16.05
CA ARG A 166 29.13 5.03 -17.33
C ARG A 166 29.53 6.51 -17.45
N LEU A 167 28.76 7.43 -16.86
CA LEU A 167 28.98 8.87 -16.95
C LEU A 167 29.92 9.41 -15.87
N SER A 168 29.87 8.83 -14.67
CA SER A 168 30.48 9.40 -13.46
C SER A 168 31.68 8.62 -12.94
N GLY A 169 31.85 7.37 -13.38
CA GLY A 169 32.93 6.47 -12.95
C GLY A 169 32.73 5.83 -11.57
N TYR A 170 31.52 5.86 -11.00
CA TYR A 170 31.19 5.15 -9.76
C TYR A 170 29.75 4.62 -9.75
N SER A 171 29.50 3.60 -8.94
CA SER A 171 28.15 3.04 -8.75
C SER A 171 27.37 3.84 -7.71
N LEU A 172 26.22 4.37 -8.12
CA LEU A 172 25.24 4.97 -7.24
C LEU A 172 24.58 3.92 -6.32
N TRP A 173 24.34 2.72 -6.85
CA TRP A 173 23.82 1.57 -6.09
C TRP A 173 24.73 1.22 -4.92
N GLU A 174 26.05 1.12 -5.17
CA GLU A 174 27.03 0.86 -4.13
C GLU A 174 27.04 1.99 -3.09
N GLU A 175 27.10 3.27 -3.51
CA GLU A 175 27.09 4.41 -2.59
C GLU A 175 25.88 4.45 -1.66
N MET A 176 24.70 4.12 -2.18
CA MET A 176 23.46 4.07 -1.40
C MET A 176 23.44 2.90 -0.39
N ASN A 177 24.22 1.83 -0.62
CA ASN A 177 24.30 0.64 0.24
C ASN A 177 25.52 0.61 1.19
N ARG A 178 26.50 1.51 1.03
CA ARG A 178 27.69 1.61 1.90
C ARG A 178 27.36 1.80 3.38
N ASP A 179 28.18 1.29 4.28
CA ASP A 179 28.02 1.53 5.72
C ASP A 179 28.14 3.02 6.09
N LYS A 180 27.62 3.38 7.26
CA LYS A 180 27.47 4.78 7.71
C LYS A 180 28.80 5.55 7.69
N ASP A 181 29.88 4.88 8.04
CA ASP A 181 31.20 5.49 8.16
C ASP A 181 31.93 5.58 6.80
N GLU A 182 31.43 4.89 5.77
CA GLU A 182 32.05 4.83 4.44
C GLU A 182 31.27 5.59 3.37
N THR A 183 29.98 5.85 3.62
CA THR A 183 29.13 6.50 2.62
C THR A 183 29.49 7.98 2.44
N ARG A 184 29.47 8.43 1.18
CA ARG A 184 29.66 9.83 0.81
C ARG A 184 28.33 10.52 0.52
N ILE A 185 27.20 9.99 1.01
CA ILE A 185 25.85 10.50 0.71
C ILE A 185 25.65 11.98 1.09
N GLY A 186 26.47 12.51 1.99
CA GLY A 186 26.48 13.94 2.35
C GLY A 186 27.18 14.84 1.33
N GLU A 187 28.05 14.30 0.47
CA GLU A 187 28.72 15.06 -0.57
C GLU A 187 27.73 15.36 -1.70
N THR A 188 27.68 16.62 -2.16
CA THR A 188 26.76 17.08 -3.22
C THR A 188 26.81 16.19 -4.47
N ARG A 189 28.01 15.74 -4.87
CA ARG A 189 28.21 14.86 -6.03
C ARG A 189 27.50 13.51 -5.91
N ILE A 190 27.28 13.00 -4.69
CA ILE A 190 26.56 11.75 -4.43
C ILE A 190 25.11 12.03 -4.06
N ALA A 191 24.88 13.03 -3.21
CA ALA A 191 23.55 13.43 -2.74
C ALA A 191 22.58 13.70 -3.90
N GLN A 192 22.98 14.52 -4.87
CA GLN A 192 22.11 14.90 -5.99
C GLN A 192 21.63 13.72 -6.84
N PRO A 193 22.51 12.86 -7.38
CA PRO A 193 22.06 11.69 -8.14
C PRO A 193 21.30 10.68 -7.28
N SER A 194 21.64 10.52 -5.99
CA SER A 194 20.87 9.62 -5.11
C SER A 194 19.47 10.15 -4.83
N ILE A 195 19.32 11.46 -4.62
CA ILE A 195 18.01 12.12 -4.45
C ILE A 195 17.17 11.95 -5.72
N MET A 196 17.77 12.16 -6.90
CA MET A 196 17.09 11.94 -8.19
C MET A 196 16.63 10.48 -8.32
N ALA A 197 17.50 9.50 -8.05
CA ALA A 197 17.14 8.08 -8.12
C ALA A 197 16.02 7.70 -7.14
N MET A 198 16.07 8.23 -5.91
CA MET A 198 15.00 8.08 -4.93
C MET A 198 13.66 8.60 -5.46
N GLN A 199 13.64 9.82 -6.02
CA GLN A 199 12.42 10.45 -6.48
C GLN A 199 11.82 9.72 -7.69
N ILE A 200 12.63 9.35 -8.68
CA ILE A 200 12.17 8.57 -9.84
C ILE A 200 11.63 7.20 -9.39
N GLY A 201 12.34 6.52 -8.47
CA GLY A 201 11.88 5.25 -7.90
C GLY A 201 10.52 5.38 -7.20
N LEU A 202 10.33 6.42 -6.39
CA LEU A 202 9.04 6.69 -5.71
C LEU A 202 7.93 7.06 -6.71
N ILE A 203 8.23 7.79 -7.77
CA ILE A 203 7.27 8.08 -8.86
C ILE A 203 6.79 6.76 -9.47
N HIS A 204 7.70 5.85 -9.83
CA HIS A 204 7.32 4.56 -10.39
C HIS A 204 6.49 3.70 -9.42
N MET A 205 6.82 3.70 -8.12
CA MET A 205 6.01 3.02 -7.11
C MET A 205 4.58 3.55 -7.04
N TRP A 206 4.40 4.88 -7.03
CA TRP A 206 3.06 5.47 -7.00
C TRP A 206 2.25 5.12 -8.25
N ARG A 207 2.90 5.12 -9.42
CA ARG A 207 2.26 4.75 -10.69
C ARG A 207 1.90 3.27 -10.75
N GLU A 208 2.72 2.38 -10.20
CA GLU A 208 2.39 0.94 -10.07
C GLU A 208 1.13 0.73 -9.23
N LEU A 209 0.88 1.58 -8.23
CA LEU A 209 -0.34 1.59 -7.42
C LEU A 209 -1.54 2.28 -8.11
N GLY A 210 -1.37 2.76 -9.35
CA GLY A 210 -2.39 3.44 -10.15
C GLY A 210 -2.57 4.92 -9.82
N VAL A 211 -1.64 5.53 -9.09
CA VAL A 211 -1.64 6.97 -8.80
C VAL A 211 -0.88 7.70 -9.91
N GLU A 212 -1.63 8.23 -10.87
CA GLU A 212 -1.08 9.02 -11.97
C GLU A 212 -1.16 10.54 -11.66
N PRO A 213 -0.04 11.28 -11.77
CA PRO A 213 -0.06 12.73 -11.60
C PRO A 213 -0.66 13.44 -12.82
N GLU A 214 -1.41 14.53 -12.58
CA GLU A 214 -1.83 15.51 -13.60
C GLU A 214 -0.79 16.63 -13.79
N GLY A 215 0.23 16.68 -12.94
CA GLY A 215 1.36 17.61 -13.06
C GLY A 215 2.56 17.15 -12.26
N LEU A 216 3.76 17.46 -12.76
CA LEU A 216 5.02 17.26 -12.06
C LEU A 216 5.73 18.60 -11.95
N VAL A 217 6.23 18.91 -10.76
CA VAL A 217 7.04 20.10 -10.51
C VAL A 217 8.28 19.69 -9.73
N GLY A 218 9.41 20.28 -10.08
CA GLY A 218 10.68 20.02 -9.41
C GLY A 218 11.35 21.30 -8.96
N HIS A 219 12.21 21.20 -7.95
CA HIS A 219 13.10 22.28 -7.56
C HIS A 219 14.56 21.84 -7.76
N SER A 220 15.32 22.57 -8.59
CA SER A 220 16.73 22.27 -8.88
C SER A 220 16.93 20.83 -9.36
N ILE A 221 17.72 19.99 -8.67
CA ILE A 221 17.89 18.57 -9.06
C ILE A 221 16.55 17.81 -9.13
N GLY A 222 15.54 18.24 -8.39
CA GLY A 222 14.18 17.70 -8.50
C GLY A 222 13.53 17.94 -9.86
N GLU A 223 13.92 18.96 -10.62
CA GLU A 223 13.43 19.16 -11.99
C GLU A 223 13.85 18.02 -12.92
N VAL A 224 15.02 17.42 -12.67
CA VAL A 224 15.49 16.25 -13.44
C VAL A 224 14.58 15.05 -13.18
N ALA A 225 14.19 14.82 -11.93
CA ALA A 225 13.24 13.75 -11.59
C ALA A 225 11.82 14.04 -12.10
N ALA A 226 11.40 15.31 -12.11
CA ALA A 226 10.09 15.71 -12.63
C ALA A 226 10.00 15.64 -14.18
N ALA A 227 11.12 15.81 -14.88
CA ALA A 227 11.19 15.80 -16.34
C ALA A 227 11.46 14.41 -16.96
N TYR A 228 11.88 13.43 -16.14
CA TYR A 228 12.09 12.04 -16.53
C TYR A 228 10.79 11.39 -17.03
#